data_AF-A0A8J7XH62-F1
#
_entry.id   AF-A0A8J7XH62-F1
#
_cell.length_a   1.000
_cell.length_b   1.000
_cell.length_c   1.000
_cell.angle_alpha   90.00
_cell.angle_beta   90.00
_cell.angle_gamma   90.00
#
_symmetry.space_group_name_H-M   'P 1'
#
loop_
_entity.id
_entity.type
_entity.pdbx_description
1 polymer ?
#
loop_
_entity_poly.entity_id
_entity_poly.type
_entity_poly.pdbx_seq_one_letter_code
_entity_poly.pdbx_strand_id
1 'polypeptide(L)'
;MHGYQVGLFITLFQVLLVTLVSSTVLGGTMIMHNGKPFFPIGIYHYPKGLPLEPRLEELSRAGFNTVLSGLTSSIEFMDKAHEFGIGVLPTLGWNMILDPGGEETKKAYLREHIERLKDHPALLGYEAPDEIAWVDFESLKKPGQNLEALLKGYEFIKSIDPVNPIWMNHAPRNNVEYLKSYSEAGDILGTDIYPVPDGNRHSDLDQSLNCVGQYTEKLDRVGEGRPIYMVLQGFSWDDLPPIGSRDSPQPNWIETRFMAYDAVLHGANGIIYWGMAYTEIGDAIWEHLKRIASELRDITPVILDSTRMPMELDSGLEIHHWQHRGYKYLFVLNTQRSSKKDASVKLPEDWSGEVASVLFEGRSLDVTGGNLVDSFQGLDVHIYTDDPRPDISIGVGNPVLLEKDEKAQLRVDLMNSGRSPTPPFNLTLTTDGKIVSQARIAGLDGTSTRSVDIEWTPMI
;
A
#
# COMPACT_ATOMS: atom_id res chain seq x y z
N MET A 1 24.61 43.90 60.34
CA MET A 1 24.58 44.49 58.98
C MET A 1 24.10 43.41 58.04
N HIS A 2 22.93 43.61 57.43
CA HIS A 2 22.32 42.69 56.47
C HIS A 2 23.01 42.87 55.10
N GLY A 3 23.62 41.81 54.59
CA GLY A 3 24.17 41.76 53.24
C GLY A 3 23.32 40.83 52.37
N TYR A 4 22.51 41.41 51.49
CA TYR A 4 21.84 40.68 50.42
C TYR A 4 22.86 40.39 49.31
N GLN A 5 23.03 39.12 48.93
CA GLN A 5 23.62 38.75 47.66
C GLN A 5 22.51 38.34 46.70
N VAL A 6 22.39 39.08 45.61
CA VAL A 6 21.52 38.82 44.47
C VAL A 6 22.23 37.82 43.57
N GLY A 7 21.70 36.60 43.49
CA GLY A 7 22.15 35.58 42.54
C GLY A 7 21.38 35.71 41.22
N LEU A 8 22.10 36.06 40.16
CA LEU A 8 21.63 36.10 38.77
C LEU A 8 21.39 34.66 38.28
N PHE A 9 20.13 34.25 38.13
CA PHE A 9 19.77 33.01 37.42
C PHE A 9 19.83 33.27 35.91
N ILE A 10 20.84 32.71 35.23
CA ILE A 10 20.87 32.61 33.78
C ILE A 10 20.30 31.23 33.42
N THR A 11 19.02 31.19 33.04
CA THR A 11 18.39 29.99 32.48
C THR A 11 18.77 29.91 31.00
N LEU A 12 19.68 29.00 30.66
CA LEU A 12 20.03 28.69 29.28
C LEU A 12 18.85 27.93 28.65
N PHE A 13 18.00 28.61 27.88
CA PHE A 13 17.12 27.94 26.92
C PHE A 13 17.98 27.44 25.76
N GLN A 14 18.39 26.17 25.78
CA GLN A 14 18.79 25.49 24.56
C GLN A 14 17.52 25.34 23.71
N VAL A 15 17.33 26.25 22.76
CA VAL A 15 16.46 25.99 21.62
C VAL A 15 17.18 24.95 20.78
N LEU A 16 16.88 23.68 21.04
CA LEU A 16 17.22 22.59 20.15
C LEU A 16 16.35 22.77 18.91
N LEU A 17 16.84 23.54 17.94
CA LEU A 17 16.25 23.59 16.61
C LEU A 17 16.53 22.23 15.97
N VAL A 18 15.66 21.25 16.18
CA VAL A 18 15.65 20.04 15.37
C VAL A 18 15.08 20.48 14.02
N THR A 19 15.95 20.84 13.09
CA THR A 19 15.58 20.82 11.68
C THR A 19 15.28 19.37 11.35
N LEU A 20 14.00 19.00 11.39
CA LEU A 20 13.49 17.81 10.71
C LEU A 20 13.75 18.07 9.23
N VAL A 21 14.90 17.60 8.73
CA VAL A 21 15.14 17.52 7.30
C VAL A 21 14.18 16.46 6.81
N SER A 22 13.05 16.92 6.25
CA SER A 22 12.13 16.06 5.54
C SER A 22 12.89 15.41 4.40
N SER A 23 13.09 14.11 4.51
CA SER A 23 13.88 13.33 3.56
C SER A 23 13.31 11.93 3.51
N THR A 24 13.24 11.37 2.30
CA THR A 24 13.02 9.95 2.12
C THR A 24 14.37 9.28 1.95
N VAL A 25 14.70 8.34 2.84
CA VAL A 25 16.03 7.70 2.88
C VAL A 25 15.86 6.20 3.01
N LEU A 26 16.79 5.42 2.46
CA LEU A 26 16.85 3.98 2.70
C LEU A 26 17.32 3.67 4.13
N GLY A 27 16.53 2.91 4.87
CA GLY A 27 16.84 2.36 6.19
C GLY A 27 17.09 0.86 6.13
N GLY A 28 18.04 0.42 5.29
CA GLY A 28 18.21 -1.00 4.96
C GLY A 28 17.24 -1.41 3.84
N THR A 29 16.47 -2.49 4.05
CA THR A 29 15.40 -2.94 3.13
C THR A 29 14.14 -2.08 3.20
N MET A 30 14.09 -1.08 4.10
CA MET A 30 12.91 -0.25 4.33
C MET A 30 13.08 1.18 3.87
N ILE A 31 11.96 1.82 3.55
CA ILE A 31 11.89 3.23 3.20
C ILE A 31 11.59 4.01 4.46
N MET A 32 12.40 5.01 4.73
CA MET A 32 12.17 5.97 5.81
C MET A 32 11.63 7.24 5.19
N HIS A 33 10.35 7.57 5.43
CA HIS A 33 9.77 8.83 5.02
C HIS A 33 9.57 9.71 6.26
N ASN A 34 10.16 10.92 6.27
CA ASN A 34 10.09 11.83 7.42
C ASN A 34 10.59 11.19 8.74
N GLY A 35 11.64 10.36 8.63
CA GLY A 35 12.27 9.68 9.77
C GLY A 35 11.48 8.50 10.34
N LYS A 36 10.42 8.04 9.66
CA LYS A 36 9.60 6.89 10.07
C LYS A 36 9.59 5.81 8.98
N PRO A 37 9.58 4.51 9.34
CA PRO A 37 9.33 3.45 8.37
C PRO A 37 8.01 3.71 7.65
N PHE A 38 8.03 3.54 6.33
CA PHE A 38 6.90 3.85 5.46
C PHE A 38 6.66 2.69 4.50
N PHE A 39 5.41 2.25 4.40
CA PHE A 39 4.96 1.24 3.44
C PHE A 39 4.03 1.91 2.43
N PRO A 40 4.46 2.14 1.18
CA PRO A 40 3.61 2.72 0.15
C PRO A 40 2.42 1.84 -0.16
N ILE A 41 1.24 2.44 -0.16
CA ILE A 41 -0.02 1.89 -0.63
C ILE A 41 -0.54 2.91 -1.63
N GLY A 42 -0.39 2.64 -2.92
CA GLY A 42 -0.56 3.68 -3.93
C GLY A 42 -1.24 3.28 -5.22
N ILE A 43 -1.44 4.28 -6.07
CA ILE A 43 -2.05 4.15 -7.40
C ILE A 43 -1.32 5.03 -8.42
N TYR A 44 -1.24 4.57 -9.67
CA TYR A 44 -0.76 5.41 -10.78
C TYR A 44 -1.76 6.50 -11.17
N HIS A 45 -3.05 6.14 -11.21
CA HIS A 45 -4.11 6.99 -11.73
C HIS A 45 -5.36 6.88 -10.88
N TYR A 46 -6.16 7.92 -10.86
CA TYR A 46 -7.56 7.84 -10.44
C TYR A 46 -8.42 7.19 -11.56
N PRO A 47 -9.59 6.60 -11.23
CA PRO A 47 -10.55 6.13 -12.24
C PRO A 47 -10.71 7.03 -13.48
N LYS A 48 -10.90 6.39 -14.63
CA LYS A 48 -10.86 6.94 -16.00
C LYS A 48 -11.43 8.35 -16.15
N GLY A 49 -10.59 9.23 -16.69
CA GLY A 49 -10.97 10.60 -17.08
C GLY A 49 -11.10 11.59 -15.92
N LEU A 50 -10.82 11.16 -14.69
CA LEU A 50 -10.87 12.02 -13.51
C LEU A 50 -9.46 12.37 -13.02
N PRO A 51 -9.20 13.64 -12.68
CA PRO A 51 -7.92 14.07 -12.12
C PRO A 51 -7.73 13.57 -10.68
N LEU A 52 -6.46 13.38 -10.27
CA LEU A 52 -6.08 13.05 -8.89
C LEU A 52 -6.50 14.15 -7.90
N GLU A 53 -6.32 15.42 -8.26
CA GLU A 53 -6.96 16.52 -7.53
C GLU A 53 -8.37 16.73 -8.08
N PRO A 54 -9.41 16.83 -7.23
CA PRO A 54 -9.39 17.05 -5.77
C PRO A 54 -9.56 15.77 -4.93
N ARG A 55 -9.26 14.59 -5.47
CA ARG A 55 -9.58 13.27 -4.89
C ARG A 55 -8.58 12.73 -3.89
N LEU A 56 -7.52 13.48 -3.57
CA LEU A 56 -6.53 13.11 -2.56
C LEU A 56 -7.17 12.79 -1.19
N GLU A 57 -8.23 13.50 -0.79
CA GLU A 57 -8.95 13.20 0.44
C GLU A 57 -9.64 11.82 0.41
N GLU A 58 -10.26 11.45 -0.72
CA GLU A 58 -10.91 10.15 -0.89
C GLU A 58 -9.88 9.01 -0.82
N LEU A 59 -8.73 9.20 -1.48
CA LEU A 59 -7.62 8.25 -1.46
C LEU A 59 -7.08 8.04 -0.04
N SER A 60 -6.80 9.13 0.68
CA SER A 60 -6.32 9.10 2.06
C SER A 60 -7.31 8.38 2.98
N ARG A 61 -8.61 8.68 2.88
CA ARG A 61 -9.67 8.02 3.65
C ARG A 61 -9.76 6.52 3.36
N ALA A 62 -9.59 6.12 2.10
CA ALA A 62 -9.58 4.72 1.69
C ALA A 62 -8.33 3.96 2.19
N GLY A 63 -7.27 4.66 2.59
CA GLY A 63 -6.03 4.07 3.09
C GLY A 63 -4.86 4.11 2.10
N PHE A 64 -5.06 4.71 0.92
CA PHE A 64 -3.93 5.04 0.05
C PHE A 64 -3.11 6.17 0.67
N ASN A 65 -1.79 6.01 0.64
CA ASN A 65 -0.84 6.99 1.17
C ASN A 65 0.20 7.41 0.13
N THR A 66 0.10 6.92 -1.11
CA THR A 66 1.06 7.16 -2.19
C THR A 66 0.36 7.38 -3.52
N VAL A 67 0.80 8.36 -4.31
CA VAL A 67 0.34 8.56 -5.69
C VAL A 67 1.52 8.80 -6.62
N LEU A 68 1.37 8.41 -7.89
CA LEU A 68 2.30 8.83 -8.93
C LEU A 68 1.81 10.10 -9.62
N SER A 69 2.75 10.89 -10.13
CA SER A 69 2.45 12.13 -10.86
C SER A 69 3.59 12.48 -11.81
N GLY A 70 3.39 13.42 -12.73
CA GLY A 70 4.50 13.87 -13.59
C GLY A 70 5.52 14.72 -12.82
N LEU A 71 6.77 14.76 -13.29
CA LEU A 71 7.81 15.65 -12.72
C LEU A 71 7.43 17.15 -12.77
N THR A 72 6.43 17.52 -13.58
CA THR A 72 5.88 18.87 -13.69
C THR A 72 4.83 19.22 -12.64
N SER A 73 4.46 18.29 -11.74
CA SER A 73 3.50 18.54 -10.65
C SER A 73 3.84 19.80 -9.88
N SER A 74 2.85 20.66 -9.63
CA SER A 74 3.03 21.95 -8.96
C SER A 74 3.35 21.77 -7.48
N ILE A 75 3.95 22.80 -6.85
CA ILE A 75 4.12 22.81 -5.39
C ILE A 75 2.76 22.78 -4.69
N GLU A 76 1.74 23.44 -5.24
CA GLU A 76 0.37 23.39 -4.68
C GLU A 76 -0.20 21.97 -4.62
N PHE A 77 0.07 21.13 -5.64
CA PHE A 77 -0.31 19.72 -5.63
C PHE A 77 0.43 18.95 -4.54
N MET A 78 1.74 19.20 -4.42
CA MET A 78 2.57 18.56 -3.41
C MET A 78 2.13 18.96 -1.99
N ASP A 79 1.78 20.23 -1.76
CA ASP A 79 1.25 20.75 -0.49
C ASP A 79 -0.07 20.06 -0.12
N LYS A 80 -1.01 19.94 -1.06
CA LYS A 80 -2.29 19.24 -0.85
C LYS A 80 -2.08 17.75 -0.57
N ALA A 81 -1.16 17.10 -1.29
CA ALA A 81 -0.81 15.71 -1.01
C ALA A 81 -0.28 15.57 0.41
N HIS A 82 0.62 16.45 0.84
CA HIS A 82 1.14 16.47 2.20
C HIS A 82 0.05 16.67 3.26
N GLU A 83 -0.89 17.60 3.02
CA GLU A 83 -2.03 17.89 3.92
C GLU A 83 -2.86 16.63 4.20
N PHE A 84 -3.08 15.79 3.18
CA PHE A 84 -3.81 14.53 3.30
C PHE A 84 -2.93 13.33 3.70
N GLY A 85 -1.65 13.54 4.04
CA GLY A 85 -0.71 12.48 4.40
C GLY A 85 -0.33 11.56 3.25
N ILE A 86 -0.45 12.04 2.01
CA ILE A 86 -0.11 11.32 0.79
C ILE A 86 1.28 11.74 0.33
N GLY A 87 2.15 10.75 0.15
CA GLY A 87 3.42 10.91 -0.52
C GLY A 87 3.27 10.82 -2.04
N VAL A 88 4.19 11.45 -2.76
CA VAL A 88 4.19 11.56 -4.21
C VAL A 88 5.48 10.95 -4.76
N LEU A 89 5.34 10.12 -5.80
CA LEU A 89 6.42 9.62 -6.64
C LEU A 89 6.32 10.28 -8.03
N PRO A 90 7.06 11.37 -8.29
CA PRO A 90 7.09 11.97 -9.61
C PRO A 90 7.84 11.09 -10.61
N THR A 91 7.30 10.95 -11.81
CA THR A 91 7.89 10.12 -12.87
C THR A 91 8.94 10.91 -13.66
N LEU A 92 10.15 10.37 -13.74
CA LEU A 92 11.24 10.96 -14.54
C LEU A 92 10.99 10.74 -16.03
N GLY A 93 10.39 9.59 -16.36
CA GLY A 93 10.15 9.13 -17.71
C GLY A 93 11.42 9.12 -18.56
N TRP A 94 11.26 9.20 -19.87
CA TRP A 94 12.36 9.16 -20.84
C TRP A 94 13.36 10.32 -20.75
N ASN A 95 13.14 11.31 -19.88
CA ASN A 95 14.12 12.37 -19.60
C ASN A 95 15.34 11.84 -18.84
N MET A 96 15.20 10.76 -18.08
CA MET A 96 16.34 10.11 -17.41
C MET A 96 17.32 9.48 -18.42
N ILE A 97 16.89 9.17 -19.65
CA ILE A 97 17.78 8.54 -20.64
C ILE A 97 18.61 9.61 -21.35
N LEU A 98 19.86 9.78 -20.91
CA LEU A 98 20.76 10.82 -21.39
C LEU A 98 21.57 10.39 -22.63
N ASP A 99 20.86 10.08 -23.71
CA ASP A 99 21.47 9.83 -25.01
C ASP A 99 22.17 11.09 -25.56
N PRO A 100 23.25 10.95 -26.36
CA PRO A 100 24.01 12.10 -26.87
C PRO A 100 23.15 13.15 -27.61
N GLY A 101 22.06 12.71 -28.24
CA GLY A 101 21.08 13.60 -28.87
C GLY A 101 20.10 14.16 -27.84
N GLY A 102 20.28 15.42 -27.44
CA GLY A 102 19.34 16.12 -26.56
C GLY A 102 19.65 16.01 -25.06
N GLU A 103 20.80 15.45 -24.69
CA GLU A 103 21.27 15.32 -23.31
C GLU A 103 21.16 16.62 -22.51
N GLU A 104 21.68 17.74 -23.02
CA GLU A 104 21.68 19.01 -22.29
C GLU A 104 20.26 19.54 -22.04
N THR A 105 19.34 19.35 -22.99
CA THR A 105 17.93 19.71 -22.82
C THR A 105 17.28 18.85 -21.72
N LYS A 106 17.53 17.54 -21.71
CA LYS A 106 17.03 16.63 -20.67
C LYS A 106 17.61 16.96 -19.30
N LYS A 107 18.92 17.24 -19.22
CA LYS A 107 19.59 17.67 -17.98
C LYS A 107 19.01 18.97 -17.44
N ALA A 108 18.75 19.96 -18.30
CA ALA A 108 18.13 21.21 -17.90
C ALA A 108 16.72 20.99 -17.34
N TYR A 109 15.91 20.19 -18.02
CA TYR A 109 14.55 19.81 -17.58
C TYR A 109 14.56 19.07 -16.24
N LEU A 110 15.40 18.04 -16.10
CA LEU A 110 15.56 17.27 -14.86
C LEU A 110 16.00 18.19 -13.71
N ARG A 111 17.01 19.03 -13.93
CA ARG A 111 17.52 19.96 -12.92
C ARG A 111 16.43 20.90 -12.42
N GLU A 112 15.74 21.57 -13.35
CA GLU A 112 14.70 22.54 -13.01
C GLU A 112 13.63 21.93 -12.10
N HIS A 113 13.13 20.74 -12.44
CA HIS A 113 12.04 20.15 -11.69
C HIS A 113 12.49 19.39 -10.44
N ILE A 114 13.66 18.74 -10.44
CA ILE A 114 14.20 18.08 -9.24
C ILE A 114 14.57 19.12 -8.18
N GLU A 115 15.27 20.20 -8.55
CA GLU A 115 15.62 21.27 -7.58
C GLU A 115 14.37 21.93 -6.98
N ARG A 116 13.25 21.94 -7.70
CA ARG A 116 11.96 22.44 -7.21
C ARG A 116 11.28 21.48 -6.23
N LEU A 117 11.44 20.17 -6.39
CA LEU A 117 10.67 19.15 -5.65
C LEU A 117 11.45 18.47 -4.53
N LYS A 118 12.78 18.38 -4.62
CA LYS A 118 13.63 17.48 -3.80
C LYS A 118 13.52 17.68 -2.28
N ASP A 119 13.20 18.89 -1.84
CA ASP A 119 13.08 19.24 -0.42
C ASP A 119 11.61 19.24 0.07
N HIS A 120 10.66 18.86 -0.79
CA HIS A 120 9.24 18.89 -0.47
C HIS A 120 8.83 17.71 0.43
N PRO A 121 8.06 17.93 1.51
CA PRO A 121 7.79 16.88 2.49
C PRO A 121 6.86 15.75 2.06
N ALA A 122 6.14 15.93 0.94
CA ALA A 122 5.40 14.88 0.26
C ALA A 122 6.27 14.01 -0.67
N LEU A 123 7.52 14.37 -0.98
CA LEU A 123 8.31 13.62 -1.94
C LEU A 123 8.78 12.28 -1.34
N LEU A 124 8.46 11.17 -2.02
CA LEU A 124 8.90 9.82 -1.64
C LEU A 124 10.15 9.35 -2.41
N GLY A 125 10.54 10.07 -3.44
CA GLY A 125 11.52 9.62 -4.43
C GLY A 125 10.99 9.85 -5.83
N TYR A 126 11.64 9.25 -6.81
CA TYR A 126 11.29 9.38 -8.23
C TYR A 126 11.09 8.02 -8.86
N GLU A 127 10.14 7.89 -9.78
CA GLU A 127 10.06 6.70 -10.63
C GLU A 127 10.98 6.88 -11.84
N ALA A 128 11.83 5.89 -12.09
CA ALA A 128 12.64 5.77 -13.29
C ALA A 128 11.76 5.59 -14.55
N PRO A 129 12.31 5.61 -15.77
CA PRO A 129 11.55 5.24 -16.95
C PRO A 129 10.96 3.84 -16.81
N ASP A 130 9.65 3.76 -16.99
CA ASP A 130 8.87 2.55 -16.85
C ASP A 130 9.33 1.45 -17.81
N GLU A 131 9.45 0.23 -17.28
CA GLU A 131 9.70 -1.02 -18.00
C GLU A 131 10.82 -0.96 -19.05
N ILE A 132 11.90 -0.23 -18.76
CA ILE A 132 12.94 0.07 -19.77
C ILE A 132 13.60 -1.16 -20.40
N ALA A 133 13.61 -2.27 -19.68
CA ALA A 133 14.12 -3.57 -20.08
C ALA A 133 13.03 -4.49 -20.70
N TRP A 134 11.95 -3.96 -21.28
CA TRP A 134 10.79 -4.74 -21.77
C TRP A 134 11.12 -5.85 -22.79
N VAL A 135 12.18 -5.71 -23.59
CA VAL A 135 12.50 -6.68 -24.65
C VAL A 135 13.16 -7.93 -24.08
N ASP A 136 12.68 -9.13 -24.45
CA ASP A 136 13.30 -10.40 -24.07
C ASP A 136 14.70 -10.54 -24.70
N PHE A 137 15.74 -10.55 -23.85
CA PHE A 137 17.15 -10.60 -24.27
C PHE A 137 17.46 -11.77 -25.23
N GLU A 138 16.89 -12.95 -24.97
CA GLU A 138 17.14 -14.17 -25.76
C GLU A 138 16.50 -14.13 -27.15
N SER A 139 15.40 -13.39 -27.32
CA SER A 139 14.60 -13.44 -28.55
C SER A 139 15.08 -12.48 -29.65
N LEU A 140 15.82 -11.41 -29.32
CA LEU A 140 15.97 -10.30 -30.27
C LEU A 140 17.38 -9.73 -30.55
N LYS A 141 18.48 -10.27 -30.01
CA LYS A 141 19.87 -9.80 -30.30
C LYS A 141 20.10 -8.28 -30.14
N LYS A 142 19.15 -7.56 -29.55
CA LYS A 142 19.27 -6.15 -29.19
C LYS A 142 19.11 -6.10 -27.67
N PRO A 143 20.07 -5.51 -26.94
CA PRO A 143 19.79 -5.14 -25.56
C PRO A 143 18.56 -4.22 -25.54
N GLY A 144 17.94 -4.09 -24.37
CA GLY A 144 16.92 -3.10 -24.10
C GLY A 144 17.42 -1.68 -24.40
N GLN A 145 16.67 -0.67 -24.00
CA GLN A 145 17.07 0.72 -24.24
C GLN A 145 18.47 1.01 -23.66
N ASN A 146 19.13 2.03 -24.19
CA ASN A 146 20.55 2.34 -23.97
C ASN A 146 20.92 2.38 -22.47
N LEU A 147 21.51 1.28 -21.97
CA LEU A 147 21.90 1.11 -20.57
C LEU A 147 22.91 2.18 -20.13
N GLU A 148 23.87 2.54 -20.99
CA GLU A 148 24.85 3.58 -20.69
C GLU A 148 24.17 4.93 -20.47
N ALA A 149 23.21 5.29 -21.32
CA ALA A 149 22.44 6.53 -21.18
C ALA A 149 21.53 6.53 -19.94
N LEU A 150 21.00 5.37 -19.55
CA LEU A 150 20.24 5.21 -18.31
C LEU A 150 21.12 5.44 -17.07
N LEU A 151 22.28 4.78 -17.00
CA LEU A 151 23.23 4.91 -15.89
C LEU A 151 23.74 6.35 -15.77
N LYS A 152 24.04 6.98 -16.90
CA LYS A 152 24.40 8.41 -16.96
C LYS A 152 23.29 9.32 -16.41
N GLY A 153 22.03 8.97 -16.67
CA GLY A 153 20.86 9.62 -16.10
C GLY A 153 20.79 9.52 -14.59
N TYR A 154 20.94 8.31 -14.07
CA TYR A 154 20.99 8.04 -12.64
C TYR A 154 22.10 8.85 -11.95
N GLU A 155 23.32 8.80 -12.48
CA GLU A 155 24.47 9.57 -11.95
C GLU A 155 24.19 11.08 -11.94
N PHE A 156 23.62 11.60 -13.03
CA PHE A 156 23.27 13.02 -13.10
C PHE A 156 22.24 13.41 -12.04
N ILE A 157 21.18 12.63 -11.87
CA ILE A 157 20.15 12.89 -10.86
C ILE A 157 20.75 12.82 -9.45
N LYS A 158 21.55 11.80 -9.15
CA LYS A 158 22.23 11.68 -7.85
C LYS A 158 23.22 12.80 -7.57
N SER A 159 23.78 13.44 -8.61
CA SER A 159 24.64 14.62 -8.43
C SER A 159 23.88 15.88 -7.96
N ILE A 160 22.57 15.96 -8.19
CA ILE A 160 21.73 17.13 -7.85
C ILE A 160 20.77 16.86 -6.67
N ASP A 161 20.40 15.60 -6.49
CA ASP A 161 19.63 15.07 -5.36
C ASP A 161 20.21 13.72 -4.91
N PRO A 162 21.20 13.73 -4.00
CA PRO A 162 21.82 12.51 -3.50
C PRO A 162 20.96 11.78 -2.46
N VAL A 163 19.87 12.38 -1.98
CA VAL A 163 19.11 11.88 -0.82
C VAL A 163 17.93 11.03 -1.27
N ASN A 164 17.09 11.55 -2.18
CA ASN A 164 15.84 10.88 -2.50
C ASN A 164 16.07 9.66 -3.42
N PRO A 165 15.35 8.55 -3.19
CA PRO A 165 15.55 7.32 -3.94
C PRO A 165 14.94 7.40 -5.35
N ILE A 166 15.50 6.61 -6.27
CA ILE A 166 14.94 6.36 -7.59
C ILE A 166 14.41 4.92 -7.60
N TRP A 167 13.13 4.76 -7.92
CA TRP A 167 12.46 3.48 -8.07
C TRP A 167 12.52 3.01 -9.52
N MET A 168 13.21 1.88 -9.74
CA MET A 168 13.32 1.21 -11.03
C MET A 168 12.25 0.13 -11.15
N ASN A 169 11.18 0.44 -11.88
CA ASN A 169 10.13 -0.51 -12.20
C ASN A 169 10.48 -1.30 -13.47
N HIS A 170 10.58 -2.63 -13.35
CA HIS A 170 10.95 -3.54 -14.43
C HIS A 170 9.73 -4.22 -15.03
N ALA A 171 9.80 -4.51 -16.33
CA ALA A 171 8.89 -5.46 -16.95
C ALA A 171 8.98 -6.84 -16.28
N PRO A 172 7.90 -7.64 -16.23
CA PRO A 172 7.91 -9.01 -15.70
C PRO A 172 8.54 -9.98 -16.69
N ARG A 173 9.81 -9.73 -17.03
CA ARG A 173 10.57 -10.39 -18.11
C ARG A 173 12.04 -10.55 -17.76
N ASN A 174 12.79 -11.24 -18.62
CA ASN A 174 14.24 -11.43 -18.56
C ASN A 174 14.78 -12.20 -17.35
N ASN A 175 16.05 -12.60 -17.38
CA ASN A 175 16.71 -13.28 -16.27
C ASN A 175 17.24 -12.29 -15.20
N VAL A 176 17.67 -12.83 -14.06
CA VAL A 176 18.17 -12.05 -12.91
C VAL A 176 19.41 -11.23 -13.30
N GLU A 177 20.38 -11.84 -13.96
CA GLU A 177 21.65 -11.20 -14.32
C GLU A 177 21.45 -9.99 -15.24
N TYR A 178 20.50 -10.09 -16.16
CA TYR A 178 20.15 -9.00 -17.05
C TYR A 178 19.46 -7.85 -16.31
N LEU A 179 18.45 -8.15 -15.48
CA LEU A 179 17.79 -7.13 -14.67
C LEU A 179 18.73 -6.46 -13.67
N LYS A 180 19.75 -7.17 -13.15
CA LYS A 180 20.79 -6.60 -12.27
C LYS A 180 21.48 -5.41 -12.93
N SER A 181 21.83 -5.51 -14.21
CA SER A 181 22.51 -4.43 -14.93
C SER A 181 21.67 -3.15 -15.02
N TYR A 182 20.37 -3.27 -15.30
CA TYR A 182 19.45 -2.11 -15.32
C TYR A 182 19.14 -1.59 -13.92
N SER A 183 19.13 -2.48 -12.93
CA SER A 183 18.87 -2.13 -11.53
C SER A 183 19.98 -1.26 -10.94
N GLU A 184 21.18 -1.20 -11.51
CA GLU A 184 22.21 -0.23 -11.09
C GLU A 184 21.73 1.24 -11.18
N ALA A 185 20.71 1.53 -11.99
CA ALA A 185 20.07 2.85 -12.09
C ALA A 185 18.86 3.03 -11.15
N GLY A 186 18.73 2.23 -10.09
CA GLY A 186 17.63 2.33 -9.12
C GLY A 186 18.02 1.94 -7.70
N ASP A 187 17.49 2.66 -6.73
CA ASP A 187 17.67 2.42 -5.29
C ASP A 187 16.58 1.51 -4.71
N ILE A 188 15.41 1.51 -5.36
CA ILE A 188 14.24 0.68 -5.08
C ILE A 188 13.93 -0.08 -6.37
N LEU A 189 13.53 -1.34 -6.28
CA LEU A 189 13.12 -2.13 -7.43
C LEU A 189 11.61 -2.31 -7.47
N GLY A 190 11.06 -2.63 -8.63
CA GLY A 190 9.67 -3.03 -8.78
C GLY A 190 9.43 -3.82 -10.05
N THR A 191 8.24 -4.40 -10.14
CA THR A 191 7.76 -5.02 -11.37
C THR A 191 6.25 -4.90 -11.50
N ASP A 192 5.83 -4.62 -12.73
CA ASP A 192 4.46 -4.73 -13.20
C ASP A 192 4.05 -6.19 -13.36
N ILE A 193 3.00 -6.61 -12.66
CA ILE A 193 2.49 -7.98 -12.80
C ILE A 193 0.96 -8.03 -12.81
N TYR A 194 0.42 -8.51 -13.94
CA TYR A 194 -1.01 -8.45 -14.27
C TYR A 194 -1.59 -9.84 -14.65
N PRO A 195 -1.73 -10.75 -13.67
CA PRO A 195 -2.03 -12.17 -13.92
C PRO A 195 -3.51 -12.51 -14.14
N VAL A 196 -4.44 -11.56 -14.04
CA VAL A 196 -5.88 -11.84 -14.17
C VAL A 196 -6.37 -11.51 -15.58
N PRO A 197 -7.10 -12.42 -16.26
CA PRO A 197 -7.32 -13.82 -15.91
C PRO A 197 -6.08 -14.71 -16.11
N ASP A 198 -6.05 -15.85 -15.40
CA ASP A 198 -5.01 -16.86 -15.53
C ASP A 198 -4.80 -17.28 -17.00
N GLY A 199 -3.55 -17.55 -17.36
CA GLY A 199 -3.17 -18.06 -18.68
C GLY A 199 -2.96 -16.99 -19.75
N ASN A 200 -3.18 -15.71 -19.43
CA ASN A 200 -2.73 -14.61 -20.27
C ASN A 200 -1.20 -14.57 -20.31
N ARG A 201 -0.60 -14.32 -21.48
CA ARG A 201 0.87 -14.17 -21.62
C ARG A 201 1.38 -12.83 -21.09
N HIS A 202 1.24 -12.61 -19.79
CA HIS A 202 1.60 -11.36 -19.13
C HIS A 202 3.07 -11.33 -18.65
N SER A 203 3.72 -12.49 -18.51
CA SER A 203 5.08 -12.58 -17.94
C SER A 203 5.87 -13.79 -18.43
N ASP A 204 7.16 -13.86 -18.05
CA ASP A 204 8.05 -15.00 -18.37
C ASP A 204 8.04 -16.14 -17.32
N LEU A 205 7.37 -15.95 -16.18
CA LEU A 205 7.28 -16.96 -15.11
C LEU A 205 5.95 -17.72 -15.20
N ASP A 206 5.37 -18.12 -14.07
CA ASP A 206 4.04 -18.72 -14.08
C ASP A 206 2.96 -17.73 -14.56
N GLN A 207 1.87 -18.27 -15.11
CA GLN A 207 0.76 -17.50 -15.69
C GLN A 207 -0.50 -17.53 -14.79
N SER A 208 -0.31 -17.76 -13.50
CA SER A 208 -1.32 -17.75 -12.44
C SER A 208 -1.03 -16.59 -11.48
N LEU A 209 -1.91 -16.35 -10.50
CA LEU A 209 -1.66 -15.30 -9.50
C LEU A 209 -0.42 -15.54 -8.62
N ASN A 210 0.05 -16.78 -8.49
CA ASN A 210 1.26 -17.08 -7.70
C ASN A 210 2.53 -16.43 -8.27
N CYS A 211 2.47 -15.90 -9.49
CA CYS A 211 3.60 -15.23 -10.09
C CYS A 211 3.96 -13.95 -9.32
N VAL A 212 3.02 -13.36 -8.58
CA VAL A 212 3.25 -12.11 -7.83
C VAL A 212 4.34 -12.31 -6.78
N GLY A 213 4.23 -13.34 -5.94
CA GLY A 213 5.26 -13.74 -4.99
C GLY A 213 6.56 -14.11 -5.68
N GLN A 214 6.51 -14.91 -6.76
CA GLN A 214 7.70 -15.31 -7.50
C GLN A 214 8.48 -14.13 -8.12
N TYR A 215 7.77 -13.11 -8.63
CA TYR A 215 8.43 -11.90 -9.13
C TYR A 215 9.00 -11.06 -8.00
N THR A 216 8.34 -11.03 -6.84
CA THR A 216 8.87 -10.37 -5.64
C THR A 216 10.19 -11.03 -5.22
N GLU A 217 10.25 -12.36 -5.12
CA GLU A 217 11.47 -13.11 -4.81
C GLU A 217 12.56 -12.95 -5.88
N LYS A 218 12.16 -12.92 -7.16
CA LYS A 218 13.09 -12.65 -8.27
C LYS A 218 13.72 -11.27 -8.11
N LEU A 219 12.94 -10.25 -7.77
CA LEU A 219 13.45 -8.90 -7.53
C LEU A 219 14.35 -8.82 -6.30
N ASP A 220 14.10 -9.60 -5.24
CA ASP A 220 15.01 -9.68 -4.09
C ASP A 220 16.39 -10.21 -4.53
N ARG A 221 16.42 -11.26 -5.38
CA ARG A 221 17.65 -11.78 -5.97
C ARG A 221 18.35 -10.79 -6.90
N VAL A 222 17.60 -9.91 -7.56
CA VAL A 222 18.14 -8.85 -8.43
C VAL A 222 18.71 -7.71 -7.58
N GLY A 223 17.97 -7.24 -6.59
CA GLY A 223 18.28 -6.06 -5.80
C GLY A 223 19.24 -6.29 -4.64
N GLU A 224 19.45 -7.54 -4.24
CA GLU A 224 20.36 -7.93 -3.16
C GLU A 224 20.04 -7.17 -1.84
N GLY A 225 18.76 -7.12 -1.48
CA GLY A 225 18.26 -6.46 -0.27
C GLY A 225 17.80 -4.99 -0.45
N ARG A 226 17.69 -4.50 -1.69
CA ARG A 226 16.99 -3.23 -1.96
C ARG A 226 15.49 -3.37 -1.71
N PRO A 227 14.79 -2.30 -1.29
CA PRO A 227 13.34 -2.34 -1.16
C PRO A 227 12.66 -2.66 -2.49
N ILE A 228 11.50 -3.32 -2.41
CA ILE A 228 10.71 -3.73 -3.58
C ILE A 228 9.31 -3.12 -3.52
N TYR A 229 8.90 -2.41 -4.55
CA TYR A 229 7.51 -1.98 -4.75
C TYR A 229 6.89 -2.79 -5.88
N MET A 230 5.85 -3.56 -5.59
CA MET A 230 5.13 -4.31 -6.61
C MET A 230 4.02 -3.47 -7.22
N VAL A 231 3.91 -3.50 -8.55
CA VAL A 231 2.80 -2.87 -9.28
C VAL A 231 1.78 -3.95 -9.65
N LEU A 232 0.59 -3.85 -9.07
CA LEU A 232 -0.47 -4.85 -9.16
C LEU A 232 -1.63 -4.38 -10.04
N GLN A 233 -2.38 -5.37 -10.55
CA GLN A 233 -3.47 -5.16 -11.49
C GLN A 233 -4.70 -4.48 -10.87
N GLY A 234 -5.14 -3.35 -11.44
CA GLY A 234 -6.39 -2.65 -11.10
C GLY A 234 -7.36 -2.48 -12.28
N PHE A 235 -7.19 -3.26 -13.35
CA PHE A 235 -7.92 -3.14 -14.62
C PHE A 235 -8.22 -4.51 -15.26
N SER A 236 -9.04 -4.54 -16.31
CA SER A 236 -9.18 -5.70 -17.21
C SER A 236 -8.41 -5.50 -18.51
N TRP A 237 -7.75 -6.55 -19.02
CA TRP A 237 -7.00 -6.51 -20.28
C TRP A 237 -7.81 -5.98 -21.47
N ASP A 238 -9.10 -6.31 -21.54
CA ASP A 238 -9.98 -5.85 -22.62
C ASP A 238 -10.47 -4.41 -22.45
N ASP A 239 -10.22 -3.77 -21.30
CA ASP A 239 -10.45 -2.32 -21.10
C ASP A 239 -9.35 -1.49 -21.80
N LEU A 240 -8.18 -2.08 -22.08
CA LEU A 240 -7.03 -1.37 -22.66
C LEU A 240 -7.21 -1.07 -24.16
N PRO A 241 -6.74 0.09 -24.64
CA PRO A 241 -6.66 0.37 -26.07
C PRO A 241 -5.68 -0.58 -26.79
N PRO A 242 -5.94 -0.94 -28.06
CA PRO A 242 -7.07 -0.53 -28.89
C PRO A 242 -8.33 -1.40 -28.72
N ILE A 243 -8.33 -2.37 -27.79
CA ILE A 243 -9.43 -3.34 -27.62
C ILE A 243 -10.68 -2.64 -27.10
N GLY A 244 -10.65 -2.13 -25.87
CA GLY A 244 -11.74 -1.38 -25.24
C GLY A 244 -13.11 -2.08 -25.23
N SER A 245 -13.15 -3.41 -25.29
CA SER A 245 -14.41 -4.19 -25.37
C SER A 245 -15.01 -4.50 -24.02
N ARG A 246 -14.20 -4.49 -22.95
CA ARG A 246 -14.60 -4.82 -21.57
C ARG A 246 -15.15 -6.26 -21.40
N ASP A 247 -14.76 -7.19 -22.27
CA ASP A 247 -15.27 -8.56 -22.26
C ASP A 247 -14.61 -9.44 -21.18
N SER A 248 -13.32 -9.25 -20.93
CA SER A 248 -12.56 -9.95 -19.89
C SER A 248 -12.90 -9.43 -18.49
N PRO A 249 -12.89 -10.29 -17.46
CA PRO A 249 -13.16 -9.87 -16.10
C PRO A 249 -12.04 -9.00 -15.53
N GLN A 250 -12.40 -7.99 -14.74
CA GLN A 250 -11.49 -7.33 -13.81
C GLN A 250 -11.20 -8.26 -12.61
N PRO A 251 -10.07 -8.08 -11.89
CA PRO A 251 -9.79 -8.81 -10.66
C PRO A 251 -10.96 -8.72 -9.68
N ASN A 252 -11.42 -9.86 -9.18
CA ASN A 252 -12.40 -9.87 -8.11
C ASN A 252 -11.74 -9.60 -6.74
N TRP A 253 -12.54 -9.53 -5.69
CA TRP A 253 -12.05 -9.26 -4.33
C TRP A 253 -11.00 -10.28 -3.86
N ILE A 254 -11.24 -11.58 -4.07
CA ILE A 254 -10.35 -12.66 -3.63
C ILE A 254 -9.00 -12.54 -4.35
N GLU A 255 -9.02 -12.32 -5.66
CA GLU A 255 -7.81 -12.14 -6.48
C GLU A 255 -7.03 -10.88 -6.08
N THR A 256 -7.72 -9.76 -5.87
CA THR A 256 -7.12 -8.50 -5.42
C THR A 256 -6.43 -8.66 -4.06
N ARG A 257 -7.11 -9.31 -3.11
CA ARG A 257 -6.58 -9.58 -1.77
C ARG A 257 -5.39 -10.53 -1.83
N PHE A 258 -5.49 -11.60 -2.62
CA PHE A 258 -4.41 -12.56 -2.83
C PHE A 258 -3.15 -11.89 -3.37
N MET A 259 -3.23 -11.14 -4.49
CA MET A 259 -2.06 -10.48 -5.07
C MET A 259 -1.35 -9.55 -4.06
N ALA A 260 -2.12 -8.80 -3.27
CA ALA A 260 -1.54 -7.89 -2.29
C ALA A 260 -0.78 -8.62 -1.16
N TYR A 261 -1.39 -9.64 -0.56
CA TYR A 261 -0.73 -10.39 0.51
C TYR A 261 0.36 -11.32 0.00
N ASP A 262 0.21 -11.90 -1.19
CA ASP A 262 1.26 -12.69 -1.84
C ASP A 262 2.53 -11.85 -2.05
N ALA A 263 2.39 -10.62 -2.56
CA ALA A 263 3.52 -9.68 -2.65
C ALA A 263 4.13 -9.34 -1.27
N VAL A 264 3.31 -8.96 -0.29
CA VAL A 264 3.77 -8.56 1.05
C VAL A 264 4.54 -9.68 1.74
N LEU A 265 4.02 -10.90 1.70
CA LEU A 265 4.58 -12.05 2.40
C LEU A 265 5.86 -12.57 1.74
N HIS A 266 6.03 -12.34 0.44
CA HIS A 266 7.25 -12.63 -0.31
C HIS A 266 8.28 -11.48 -0.30
N GLY A 267 8.04 -10.43 0.49
CA GLY A 267 9.06 -9.42 0.79
C GLY A 267 8.85 -8.04 0.16
N ALA A 268 7.70 -7.77 -0.47
CA ALA A 268 7.41 -6.43 -0.95
C ALA A 268 7.40 -5.40 0.19
N ASN A 269 7.95 -4.23 -0.08
CA ASN A 269 8.04 -3.07 0.80
C ASN A 269 7.07 -1.94 0.40
N GLY A 270 6.28 -2.15 -0.65
CA GLY A 270 5.21 -1.26 -1.09
C GLY A 270 4.34 -1.93 -2.14
N ILE A 271 3.08 -1.52 -2.21
CA ILE A 271 2.07 -2.00 -3.17
C ILE A 271 1.49 -0.80 -3.91
N ILE A 272 1.60 -0.83 -5.24
CA ILE A 272 1.07 0.22 -6.12
C ILE A 272 0.10 -0.44 -7.10
N TYR A 273 -1.03 0.19 -7.42
CA TYR A 273 -1.98 -0.33 -8.40
C TYR A 273 -1.95 0.46 -9.71
N TRP A 274 -1.95 -0.25 -10.82
CA TRP A 274 -2.01 0.32 -12.16
C TRP A 274 -3.33 0.01 -12.87
N GLY A 275 -3.66 0.83 -13.88
CA GLY A 275 -4.73 0.56 -14.83
C GLY A 275 -6.05 1.28 -14.54
N MET A 276 -6.16 1.98 -13.41
CA MET A 276 -7.34 2.75 -13.05
C MET A 276 -7.74 3.83 -14.07
N ALA A 277 -6.81 4.31 -14.90
CA ALA A 277 -7.11 5.20 -16.02
C ALA A 277 -8.07 4.58 -17.07
N TYR A 278 -8.26 3.25 -17.04
CA TYR A 278 -9.13 2.49 -17.94
C TYR A 278 -10.37 1.93 -17.24
N THR A 279 -10.47 2.09 -15.92
CA THR A 279 -11.54 1.59 -15.07
C THR A 279 -12.54 2.71 -14.75
N GLU A 280 -13.84 2.42 -14.73
CA GLU A 280 -14.88 3.37 -14.35
C GLU A 280 -15.06 3.42 -12.82
N ILE A 281 -15.43 4.57 -12.25
CA ILE A 281 -15.61 4.71 -10.80
C ILE A 281 -16.72 3.79 -10.22
N GLY A 282 -17.66 3.37 -11.06
CA GLY A 282 -18.74 2.45 -10.70
C GLY A 282 -18.35 0.97 -10.79
N ASP A 283 -17.16 0.65 -11.29
CA ASP A 283 -16.69 -0.73 -11.38
C ASP A 283 -16.34 -1.28 -9.98
N ALA A 284 -16.66 -2.56 -9.75
CA ALA A 284 -16.44 -3.21 -8.47
C ALA A 284 -14.97 -3.21 -8.03
N ILE A 285 -14.02 -3.24 -8.98
CA ILE A 285 -12.59 -3.20 -8.69
C ILE A 285 -12.21 -1.94 -7.90
N TRP A 286 -12.88 -0.79 -8.10
CA TRP A 286 -12.55 0.41 -7.34
C TRP A 286 -12.85 0.25 -5.84
N GLU A 287 -13.98 -0.35 -5.50
CA GLU A 287 -14.32 -0.68 -4.12
C GLU A 287 -13.39 -1.76 -3.55
N HIS A 288 -12.98 -2.76 -4.37
CA HIS A 288 -12.00 -3.75 -3.96
C HIS A 288 -10.64 -3.12 -3.62
N LEU A 289 -10.15 -2.18 -4.45
CA LEU A 289 -8.89 -1.48 -4.23
C LEU A 289 -8.93 -0.59 -2.99
N LYS A 290 -10.03 0.13 -2.76
CA LYS A 290 -10.22 0.88 -1.51
C LYS A 290 -10.25 -0.03 -0.29
N ARG A 291 -10.90 -1.20 -0.38
CA ARG A 291 -10.96 -2.17 0.71
C ARG A 291 -9.58 -2.73 1.05
N ILE A 292 -8.80 -3.18 0.06
CA ILE A 292 -7.46 -3.72 0.32
C ILE A 292 -6.49 -2.63 0.80
N ALA A 293 -6.60 -1.40 0.30
CA ALA A 293 -5.81 -0.27 0.81
C ALA A 293 -6.07 -0.03 2.31
N SER A 294 -7.33 -0.14 2.74
CA SER A 294 -7.69 -0.06 4.17
C SER A 294 -7.11 -1.22 4.98
N GLU A 295 -7.20 -2.47 4.50
CA GLU A 295 -6.59 -3.63 5.20
C GLU A 295 -5.07 -3.46 5.33
N LEU A 296 -4.39 -3.06 4.25
CA LEU A 296 -2.94 -2.82 4.22
C LEU A 296 -2.53 -1.68 5.16
N ARG A 297 -3.28 -0.57 5.20
CA ARG A 297 -3.05 0.53 6.15
C ARG A 297 -3.10 0.03 7.58
N ASP A 298 -4.13 -0.75 7.92
CA ASP A 298 -4.36 -1.20 9.30
C ASP A 298 -3.35 -2.27 9.75
N ILE A 299 -2.85 -3.10 8.82
CA ILE A 299 -1.82 -4.12 9.10
C ILE A 299 -0.38 -3.61 8.92
N THR A 300 -0.19 -2.39 8.38
CA THR A 300 1.14 -1.78 8.16
C THR A 300 2.09 -1.84 9.37
N PRO A 301 1.66 -1.60 10.63
CA PRO A 301 2.55 -1.74 11.79
C PRO A 301 3.15 -3.15 11.93
N VAL A 302 2.39 -4.18 11.56
CA VAL A 302 2.81 -5.59 11.61
C VAL A 302 3.71 -5.92 10.42
N ILE A 303 3.47 -5.32 9.25
CA ILE A 303 4.36 -5.42 8.08
C ILE A 303 5.73 -4.82 8.39
N LEU A 304 5.76 -3.62 8.98
CA LEU A 304 6.98 -2.83 9.20
C LEU A 304 7.81 -3.28 10.41
N ASP A 305 7.19 -3.87 11.43
CA ASP A 305 7.84 -4.18 12.71
C ASP A 305 7.43 -5.56 13.22
N SER A 306 7.82 -6.62 12.51
CA SER A 306 7.57 -8.00 12.93
C SER A 306 8.84 -8.82 13.02
N THR A 307 8.87 -9.73 14.00
CA THR A 307 9.73 -10.92 13.92
C THR A 307 9.03 -11.91 13.00
N ARG A 308 9.73 -12.38 11.97
CA ARG A 308 9.19 -13.30 10.96
C ARG A 308 9.86 -14.66 11.11
N MET A 309 9.06 -15.72 11.17
CA MET A 309 9.55 -17.09 11.16
C MET A 309 9.53 -17.63 9.72
N PRO A 310 10.25 -18.73 9.42
CA PRO A 310 10.18 -19.36 8.11
C PRO A 310 8.76 -19.72 7.71
N MET A 311 8.43 -19.51 6.44
CA MET A 311 7.16 -19.95 5.87
C MET A 311 7.05 -21.48 5.86
N GLU A 312 5.84 -21.98 6.11
CA GLU A 312 5.50 -23.39 6.03
C GLU A 312 4.50 -23.64 4.88
N LEU A 313 4.69 -24.73 4.14
CA LEU A 313 3.74 -25.17 3.12
C LEU A 313 3.05 -26.46 3.61
N ASP A 314 1.74 -26.39 3.85
CA ASP A 314 0.92 -27.54 4.24
C ASP A 314 -0.24 -27.75 3.27
N SER A 315 -0.10 -28.79 2.45
CA SER A 315 -1.19 -29.32 1.63
C SER A 315 -1.84 -28.23 0.75
N GLY A 316 -1.02 -27.38 0.12
CA GLY A 316 -1.44 -26.27 -0.73
C GLY A 316 -1.78 -24.96 0.00
N LEU A 317 -1.61 -24.91 1.32
CA LEU A 317 -1.69 -23.68 2.11
C LEU A 317 -0.28 -23.19 2.43
N GLU A 318 -0.01 -21.94 2.10
CA GLU A 318 1.22 -21.24 2.48
C GLU A 318 0.97 -20.46 3.76
N ILE A 319 1.80 -20.70 4.78
CA ILE A 319 1.58 -20.24 6.14
C ILE A 319 2.76 -19.39 6.59
N HIS A 320 2.49 -18.12 6.91
CA HIS A 320 3.47 -17.17 7.40
C HIS A 320 3.20 -16.81 8.85
N HIS A 321 4.18 -17.07 9.71
CA HIS A 321 4.11 -16.80 11.14
C HIS A 321 4.90 -15.52 11.47
N TRP A 322 4.19 -14.48 11.88
CA TRP A 322 4.77 -13.20 12.26
C TRP A 322 4.42 -12.87 13.72
N GLN A 323 5.29 -12.12 14.38
CA GLN A 323 5.08 -11.65 15.75
C GLN A 323 5.30 -10.14 15.85
N HIS A 324 4.30 -9.44 16.39
CA HIS A 324 4.35 -7.99 16.63
C HIS A 324 3.87 -7.70 18.06
N ARG A 325 4.68 -6.96 18.84
CA ARG A 325 4.36 -6.58 20.24
C ARG A 325 3.93 -7.75 21.15
N GLY A 326 4.50 -8.93 20.90
CA GLY A 326 4.21 -10.15 21.67
C GLY A 326 3.02 -10.98 21.15
N TYR A 327 2.22 -10.43 20.23
CA TYR A 327 1.09 -11.11 19.60
C TYR A 327 1.48 -11.75 18.28
N LYS A 328 0.78 -12.83 17.93
CA LYS A 328 1.03 -13.70 16.79
C LYS A 328 0.06 -13.36 15.68
N TYR A 329 0.57 -13.41 14.47
CA TYR A 329 -0.14 -13.14 13.25
C TYR A 329 0.18 -14.28 12.29
N LEU A 330 -0.84 -15.02 11.91
CA LEU A 330 -0.71 -16.15 11.01
C LEU A 330 -1.44 -15.82 9.71
N PHE A 331 -0.68 -15.54 8.66
CA PHE A 331 -1.22 -15.35 7.32
C PHE A 331 -1.26 -16.72 6.64
N VAL A 332 -2.42 -17.12 6.14
CA VAL A 332 -2.60 -18.40 5.47
C VAL A 332 -3.21 -18.16 4.10
N LEU A 333 -2.45 -18.50 3.06
CA LEU A 333 -2.82 -18.31 1.66
C LEU A 333 -3.14 -19.67 1.04
N ASN A 334 -4.29 -19.80 0.41
CA ASN A 334 -4.55 -20.94 -0.48
C ASN A 334 -4.01 -20.63 -1.87
N THR A 335 -2.82 -21.13 -2.22
CA THR A 335 -2.16 -20.88 -3.52
C THR A 335 -2.83 -21.60 -4.70
N GLN A 336 -3.93 -22.31 -4.45
CA GLN A 336 -4.67 -23.09 -5.43
C GLN A 336 -6.02 -22.43 -5.76
N ARG A 337 -6.52 -22.65 -6.98
CA ARG A 337 -7.89 -22.26 -7.38
C ARG A 337 -8.98 -23.17 -6.79
N SER A 338 -8.62 -24.36 -6.31
CA SER A 338 -9.56 -25.27 -5.65
C SER A 338 -9.80 -24.88 -4.20
N SER A 339 -11.05 -24.96 -3.75
CA SER A 339 -11.39 -24.77 -2.34
C SER A 339 -10.86 -25.91 -1.48
N LYS A 340 -10.53 -25.60 -0.23
CA LYS A 340 -10.13 -26.57 0.80
C LYS A 340 -11.04 -26.39 2.02
N LYS A 341 -11.83 -27.42 2.32
CA LYS A 341 -12.73 -27.43 3.47
C LYS A 341 -12.08 -28.14 4.64
N ASP A 342 -12.46 -27.75 5.85
CA ASP A 342 -12.04 -28.36 7.11
C ASP A 342 -10.51 -28.51 7.22
N ALA A 343 -9.78 -27.51 6.71
CA ALA A 343 -8.33 -27.48 6.78
C ALA A 343 -7.90 -27.22 8.23
N SER A 344 -7.15 -28.15 8.81
CA SER A 344 -6.53 -27.95 10.11
C SER A 344 -5.26 -27.12 9.94
N VAL A 345 -5.18 -25.99 10.63
CA VAL A 345 -4.02 -25.11 10.64
C VAL A 345 -3.39 -25.14 12.02
N LYS A 346 -2.11 -25.47 12.08
CA LYS A 346 -1.33 -25.49 13.32
C LYS A 346 -0.92 -24.06 13.70
N LEU A 347 -1.16 -23.70 14.95
CA LEU A 347 -0.75 -22.42 15.52
C LEU A 347 0.63 -22.53 16.18
N PRO A 348 1.37 -21.41 16.33
CA PRO A 348 2.55 -21.34 17.18
C PRO A 348 2.34 -21.95 18.57
N GLU A 349 3.36 -22.61 19.12
CA GLU A 349 3.26 -23.23 20.45
C GLU A 349 2.99 -22.21 21.58
N ASP A 350 3.42 -20.97 21.38
CA ASP A 350 3.24 -19.86 22.32
C ASP A 350 1.97 -19.03 22.04
N TRP A 351 1.05 -19.50 21.19
CA TRP A 351 -0.23 -18.85 20.92
C TRP A 351 -1.04 -18.61 22.19
N SER A 352 -1.62 -17.42 22.31
CA SER A 352 -2.33 -17.00 23.52
C SER A 352 -3.83 -17.23 23.41
N GLY A 353 -4.40 -17.94 24.38
CA GLY A 353 -5.85 -18.09 24.51
C GLY A 353 -6.46 -19.15 23.60
N GLU A 354 -7.78 -19.30 23.74
CA GLU A 354 -8.55 -20.41 23.14
C GLU A 354 -9.32 -19.99 21.88
N VAL A 355 -9.12 -18.76 21.39
CA VAL A 355 -9.81 -18.24 20.19
C VAL A 355 -8.83 -17.44 19.36
N ALA A 356 -8.88 -17.63 18.04
CA ALA A 356 -8.18 -16.84 17.05
C ALA A 356 -9.16 -15.91 16.34
N SER A 357 -8.88 -14.60 16.35
CA SER A 357 -9.63 -13.64 15.53
C SER A 357 -9.17 -13.74 14.09
N VAL A 358 -10.10 -13.67 13.13
CA VAL A 358 -9.79 -13.60 11.70
C VAL A 358 -9.93 -12.16 11.24
N LEU A 359 -8.79 -11.52 10.97
CA LEU A 359 -8.76 -10.09 10.67
C LEU A 359 -9.51 -9.77 9.38
N PHE A 360 -10.27 -8.67 9.46
CA PHE A 360 -11.04 -8.10 8.35
C PHE A 360 -12.22 -8.97 7.88
N GLU A 361 -12.58 -10.00 8.64
CA GLU A 361 -13.65 -10.94 8.30
C GLU A 361 -14.77 -10.99 9.35
N GLY A 362 -14.64 -10.24 10.46
CA GLY A 362 -15.69 -10.13 11.49
C GLY A 362 -16.05 -11.46 12.14
N ARG A 363 -15.12 -12.42 12.17
CA ARG A 363 -15.30 -13.78 12.70
C ARG A 363 -14.10 -14.21 13.53
N SER A 364 -14.29 -15.26 14.32
CA SER A 364 -13.25 -15.89 15.11
C SER A 364 -13.44 -17.40 15.14
N LEU A 365 -12.38 -18.15 15.45
CA LEU A 365 -12.38 -19.60 15.49
C LEU A 365 -11.83 -20.11 16.82
N ASP A 366 -12.38 -21.20 17.32
CA ASP A 366 -11.87 -21.87 18.51
C ASP A 366 -10.52 -22.53 18.22
N VAL A 367 -9.60 -22.40 19.18
CA VAL A 367 -8.30 -23.04 19.17
C VAL A 367 -8.36 -24.29 20.04
N THR A 368 -8.28 -25.46 19.42
CA THR A 368 -8.34 -26.75 20.11
C THR A 368 -7.03 -27.51 19.92
N GLY A 369 -6.34 -27.81 21.01
CA GLY A 369 -5.09 -28.57 20.97
C GLY A 369 -4.00 -27.93 20.09
N GLY A 370 -3.92 -26.60 20.07
CA GLY A 370 -2.94 -25.84 19.27
C GLY A 370 -3.26 -25.75 17.78
N ASN A 371 -4.48 -26.10 17.37
CA ASN A 371 -4.93 -26.02 15.98
C ASN A 371 -6.26 -25.26 15.88
N LEU A 372 -6.51 -24.66 14.73
CA LEU A 372 -7.84 -24.24 14.29
C LEU A 372 -8.25 -25.03 13.05
N VAL A 373 -9.55 -25.06 12.76
CA VAL A 373 -10.11 -25.67 11.56
C VAL A 373 -10.88 -24.60 10.81
N ASP A 374 -10.56 -24.39 9.53
CA ASP A 374 -11.20 -23.39 8.68
C ASP A 374 -11.42 -23.89 7.25
N SER A 375 -12.18 -23.13 6.47
CA SER A 375 -12.40 -23.37 5.04
C SER A 375 -11.85 -22.24 4.21
N PHE A 376 -11.11 -22.59 3.15
CA PHE A 376 -10.49 -21.66 2.22
C PHE A 376 -11.12 -21.82 0.85
N GLN A 377 -11.61 -20.74 0.24
CA GLN A 377 -11.88 -20.73 -1.21
C GLN A 377 -10.57 -20.78 -1.99
N GLY A 378 -10.65 -20.96 -3.30
CA GLY A 378 -9.45 -20.86 -4.13
C GLY A 378 -8.88 -19.45 -4.05
N LEU A 379 -7.56 -19.32 -3.80
CA LEU A 379 -6.88 -18.03 -3.59
C LEU A 379 -7.33 -17.24 -2.34
N ASP A 380 -8.04 -17.87 -1.40
CA ASP A 380 -8.38 -17.18 -0.15
C ASP A 380 -7.13 -16.85 0.68
N VAL A 381 -7.21 -15.75 1.40
CA VAL A 381 -6.23 -15.30 2.39
C VAL A 381 -6.95 -15.14 3.71
N HIS A 382 -6.51 -15.82 4.76
CA HIS A 382 -6.98 -15.59 6.13
C HIS A 382 -5.82 -15.14 7.01
N ILE A 383 -6.09 -14.21 7.92
CA ILE A 383 -5.10 -13.67 8.84
C ILE A 383 -5.60 -13.88 10.26
N TYR A 384 -5.04 -14.87 10.92
CA TYR A 384 -5.39 -15.21 12.29
C TYR A 384 -4.51 -14.43 13.26
N THR A 385 -5.07 -14.00 14.38
CA THR A 385 -4.26 -13.39 15.44
C THR A 385 -4.77 -13.71 16.85
N ASP A 386 -3.84 -13.76 17.80
CA ASP A 386 -4.13 -13.73 19.24
C ASP A 386 -4.09 -12.29 19.80
N ASP A 387 -3.82 -11.30 18.94
CA ASP A 387 -3.88 -9.90 19.32
C ASP A 387 -5.32 -9.55 19.71
N PRO A 388 -5.56 -9.16 20.97
CA PRO A 388 -6.88 -8.81 21.43
C PRO A 388 -7.42 -7.53 20.77
N ARG A 389 -6.74 -6.86 19.83
CA ARG A 389 -7.14 -5.61 19.14
C ARG A 389 -8.65 -5.35 19.09
N PRO A 390 -9.09 -4.09 19.29
CA PRO A 390 -10.48 -3.74 19.06
C PRO A 390 -10.84 -4.00 17.59
N ASP A 391 -12.01 -4.58 17.37
CA ASP A 391 -12.54 -4.92 16.05
C ASP A 391 -13.94 -4.32 15.96
N ILE A 392 -14.01 -3.08 15.48
CA ILE A 392 -15.26 -2.31 15.44
C ILE A 392 -15.98 -2.57 14.14
N SER A 393 -17.14 -3.20 14.23
CA SER A 393 -18.14 -3.25 13.18
C SER A 393 -19.26 -2.26 13.47
N ILE A 394 -19.83 -1.72 12.39
CA ILE A 394 -20.89 -0.70 12.43
C ILE A 394 -22.09 -1.24 11.66
N GLY A 395 -23.24 -1.34 12.33
CA GLY A 395 -24.53 -1.58 11.73
C GLY A 395 -25.39 -0.32 11.81
N VAL A 396 -26.11 0.00 10.75
CA VAL A 396 -27.12 1.06 10.76
C VAL A 396 -28.48 0.40 10.59
N GLY A 397 -29.37 0.54 11.57
CA GLY A 397 -30.75 0.11 11.42
C GLY A 397 -31.48 1.06 10.49
N ASN A 398 -32.04 0.57 9.38
CA ASN A 398 -32.81 1.40 8.44
C ASN A 398 -34.01 2.05 9.15
N PRO A 399 -34.13 3.40 9.19
CA PRO A 399 -35.45 4.00 9.23
C PRO A 399 -36.12 3.72 7.88
N VAL A 400 -37.36 3.21 7.93
CA VAL A 400 -38.10 2.76 6.74
C VAL A 400 -38.39 3.90 5.75
N LEU A 401 -38.35 5.15 6.19
CA LEU A 401 -38.49 6.38 5.40
C LEU A 401 -37.68 7.51 6.07
N LEU A 402 -36.95 8.29 5.27
CA LEU A 402 -36.29 9.53 5.69
C LEU A 402 -36.96 10.68 4.92
N GLU A 403 -37.63 11.57 5.64
CA GLU A 403 -38.29 12.72 5.04
C GLU A 403 -37.34 13.92 4.97
N LYS A 404 -37.43 14.65 3.87
CA LYS A 404 -36.67 15.88 3.64
C LYS A 404 -37.04 16.92 4.71
N ASP A 405 -36.02 17.60 5.23
CA ASP A 405 -36.15 18.66 6.25
C ASP A 405 -36.75 18.18 7.60
N GLU A 406 -36.96 16.87 7.77
CA GLU A 406 -37.39 16.29 9.04
C GLU A 406 -36.20 15.73 9.83
N LYS A 407 -36.24 15.87 11.16
CA LYS A 407 -35.24 15.26 12.03
C LYS A 407 -35.46 13.75 12.09
N ALA A 408 -34.49 12.99 11.60
CA ALA A 408 -34.41 11.56 11.78
C ALA A 408 -33.40 11.20 12.87
N GLN A 409 -33.68 10.11 13.59
CA GLN A 409 -32.71 9.46 14.46
C GLN A 409 -32.24 8.18 13.78
N LEU A 410 -30.96 8.13 13.46
CA LEU A 410 -30.31 6.94 12.97
C LEU A 410 -29.72 6.18 14.15
N ARG A 411 -30.26 4.98 14.39
CA ARG A 411 -29.67 4.07 15.36
C ARG A 411 -28.47 3.38 14.73
N VAL A 412 -27.29 3.65 15.27
CA VAL A 412 -26.04 3.02 14.87
C VAL A 412 -25.63 2.03 15.94
N ASP A 413 -25.60 0.75 15.58
CA ASP A 413 -25.11 -0.32 16.44
C ASP A 413 -23.61 -0.50 16.19
N LEU A 414 -22.81 -0.15 17.20
CA LEU A 414 -21.37 -0.36 17.22
C LEU A 414 -21.08 -1.67 17.95
N MET A 415 -20.36 -2.59 17.33
CA MET A 415 -19.93 -3.83 17.96
C MET A 415 -18.41 -3.90 17.94
N ASN A 416 -17.81 -4.05 19.12
CA ASN A 416 -16.40 -4.42 19.27
C ASN A 416 -16.31 -5.94 19.43
N SER A 417 -16.08 -6.68 18.35
CA SER A 417 -15.82 -8.13 18.39
C SER A 417 -14.42 -8.47 18.92
N GLY A 418 -13.54 -7.47 19.04
CA GLY A 418 -12.20 -7.58 19.57
C GLY A 418 -12.19 -7.70 21.09
N ARG A 419 -11.11 -8.21 21.68
CA ARG A 419 -10.99 -8.38 23.15
C ARG A 419 -10.47 -7.15 23.88
N SER A 420 -9.95 -6.16 23.16
CA SER A 420 -9.36 -4.94 23.66
C SER A 420 -10.35 -3.80 23.54
N PRO A 421 -10.35 -2.87 24.51
CA PRO A 421 -11.18 -1.69 24.41
C PRO A 421 -10.67 -0.76 23.29
N THR A 422 -11.57 0.02 22.70
CA THR A 422 -11.19 1.18 21.89
C THR A 422 -10.95 2.40 22.77
N PRO A 423 -9.97 3.26 22.44
CA PRO A 423 -9.94 4.61 22.99
C PRO A 423 -11.16 5.42 22.50
N PRO A 424 -11.50 6.56 23.13
CA PRO A 424 -12.58 7.41 22.64
C PRO A 424 -12.38 7.81 21.18
N PHE A 425 -13.42 7.64 20.35
CA PHE A 425 -13.39 7.91 18.91
C PHE A 425 -14.61 8.71 18.46
N ASN A 426 -14.55 9.27 17.24
CA ASN A 426 -15.66 9.99 16.64
C ASN A 426 -16.42 9.07 15.69
N LEU A 427 -17.74 9.01 15.84
CA LEU A 427 -18.64 8.42 14.85
C LEU A 427 -19.20 9.56 14.00
N THR A 428 -18.93 9.54 12.71
CA THR A 428 -19.29 10.63 11.78
C THR A 428 -20.25 10.11 10.72
N LEU A 429 -21.36 10.81 10.53
CA LEU A 429 -22.31 10.58 9.45
C LEU A 429 -22.03 11.56 8.31
N THR A 430 -21.91 11.04 7.09
CA THR A 430 -21.66 11.84 5.90
C THR A 430 -22.69 11.58 4.80
N THR A 431 -23.06 12.63 4.07
CA THR A 431 -23.84 12.55 2.82
C THR A 431 -23.08 13.30 1.73
N ASP A 432 -22.89 12.69 0.56
CA ASP A 432 -22.13 13.28 -0.56
C ASP A 432 -20.76 13.84 -0.13
N GLY A 433 -20.06 13.10 0.73
CA GLY A 433 -18.74 13.46 1.26
C GLY A 433 -18.73 14.56 2.33
N LYS A 434 -19.88 15.20 2.62
CA LYS A 434 -20.00 16.23 3.66
C LYS A 434 -20.47 15.62 4.98
N ILE A 435 -19.86 16.07 6.07
CA ILE A 435 -20.29 15.71 7.43
C ILE A 435 -21.65 16.35 7.69
N VAL A 436 -22.66 15.53 7.98
CA VAL A 436 -24.02 15.98 8.32
C VAL A 436 -24.33 15.79 9.81
N SER A 437 -23.61 14.90 10.49
CA SER A 437 -23.74 14.70 11.93
C SER A 437 -22.51 13.99 12.50
N GLN A 438 -22.31 14.10 13.81
CA GLN A 438 -21.19 13.47 14.51
C GLN A 438 -21.53 13.21 15.98
N ALA A 439 -21.09 12.07 16.50
CA ALA A 439 -21.16 11.71 17.91
C ALA A 439 -19.78 11.32 18.45
N ARG A 440 -19.43 11.79 19.65
CA ARG A 440 -18.22 11.32 20.35
C ARG A 440 -18.54 10.06 21.13
N ILE A 441 -17.83 8.98 20.85
CA ILE A 441 -17.94 7.71 21.56
C ILE A 441 -16.82 7.63 22.58
N ALA A 442 -17.14 7.32 23.83
CA ALA A 442 -16.16 7.21 24.92
C ALA A 442 -15.20 6.02 24.79
N GLY A 443 -15.29 5.24 23.71
CA GLY A 443 -14.68 3.92 23.57
C GLY A 443 -15.70 2.80 23.82
N LEU A 444 -15.35 1.61 23.38
CA LEU A 444 -16.11 0.36 23.50
C LEU A 444 -15.21 -0.65 24.17
N ASP A 445 -15.69 -1.32 25.22
CA ASP A 445 -14.97 -2.44 25.82
C ASP A 445 -14.81 -3.58 24.82
N GLY A 446 -13.88 -4.49 25.05
CA GLY A 446 -13.76 -5.69 24.24
C GLY A 446 -15.02 -6.55 24.33
N THR A 447 -15.39 -7.21 23.24
CA THR A 447 -16.57 -8.10 23.11
C THR A 447 -17.87 -7.42 23.54
N SER A 448 -17.99 -6.12 23.27
CA SER A 448 -19.12 -5.30 23.69
C SER A 448 -19.86 -4.68 22.50
N THR A 449 -21.14 -4.38 22.71
CA THR A 449 -21.97 -3.67 21.75
C THR A 449 -22.53 -2.40 22.39
N ARG A 450 -22.60 -1.31 21.63
CA ARG A 450 -23.25 -0.06 22.02
C ARG A 450 -24.08 0.47 20.86
N SER A 451 -25.36 0.73 21.12
CA SER A 451 -26.19 1.53 20.22
C SER A 451 -25.97 3.02 20.50
N VAL A 452 -25.83 3.81 19.45
CA VAL A 452 -25.69 5.26 19.51
C VAL A 452 -26.71 5.86 18.54
N ASP A 453 -27.55 6.76 19.04
CA ASP A 453 -28.46 7.51 18.19
C ASP A 453 -27.74 8.74 17.64
N ILE A 454 -27.74 8.87 16.32
CA ILE A 454 -27.23 10.04 15.61
C ILE A 454 -28.41 10.80 15.03
N GLU A 455 -28.54 12.08 15.40
CA GLU A 455 -29.51 12.96 14.76
C GLU A 455 -29.03 13.34 13.36
N TRP A 456 -29.93 13.27 12.38
CA TRP A 456 -29.69 13.76 11.03
C TRP A 456 -30.95 14.42 10.48
N THR A 457 -30.79 15.58 9.84
CA THR A 457 -31.85 16.20 9.03
C THR A 457 -31.43 16.10 7.57
N PRO A 458 -32.05 15.20 6.78
CA PRO A 458 -31.78 15.09 5.35
C PRO A 458 -32.12 16.40 4.63
N MET A 459 -31.14 16.98 3.92
CA MET A 459 -31.32 18.23 3.17
C MET A 459 -31.62 18.02 1.67
N ILE A 460 -31.70 16.76 1.21
CA ILE A 460 -31.90 16.44 -0.21
C ILE A 460 -33.39 16.38 -0.52
#